data_AF-A0A380BG36-F1
#
_entry.id   AF-A0A380BG36-F1
#
_cell.length_a   1.000
_cell.length_b   1.000
_cell.length_c   1.000
_cell.angle_alpha   90.00
_cell.angle_beta   90.00
_cell.angle_gamma   90.00
#
_symmetry.space_group_name_H-M   'P 1'
#
loop_
_entity.id
_entity.type
_entity.pdbx_description
1 polymer ?
#
loop_
_entity_poly.entity_id
_entity_poly.type
_entity_poly.pdbx_seq_one_letter_code
_entity_poly.pdbx_strand_id
1 'polypeptide(L)'
;MVAENSSQFQTPFTISIEAAKGVTTGLSAADRVQTIKAASARNAKPEDLARPGHIFPLRARKGGVLQRNCHTEGSIDLMLLAGLEPQAVLCELMNDDGSMARLPQIIHFGIVHGLTVLSIEDIIFYRSFVCDYTDK
;
A
#
# COMPACT_ATOMS: atom_id res chain seq x y z
N MET A 1 9.34 8.80 8.74
CA MET A 1 10.81 8.92 8.57
C MET A 1 11.37 10.26 9.07
N VAL A 2 10.57 11.34 9.12
CA VAL A 2 10.97 12.66 9.64
C VAL A 2 9.89 13.21 10.59
N ALA A 3 10.24 14.18 11.44
CA ALA A 3 9.29 14.80 12.37
C ALA A 3 8.27 15.71 11.67
N GLU A 4 8.70 16.46 10.66
CA GLU A 4 7.86 17.35 9.85
C GLU A 4 7.87 16.88 8.39
N ASN A 5 6.68 16.64 7.83
CA ASN A 5 6.53 16.19 6.45
C ASN A 5 6.30 17.41 5.54
N SER A 6 7.27 17.73 4.69
CA SER A 6 7.18 18.82 3.71
C SER A 6 6.90 18.34 2.29
N SER A 7 6.58 17.05 2.08
CA SER A 7 6.27 16.52 0.75
C SER A 7 4.97 17.09 0.19
N GLN A 8 4.93 17.30 -1.13
CA GLN A 8 3.78 17.86 -1.84
C GLN A 8 2.47 17.11 -1.54
N PHE A 9 2.53 15.78 -1.51
CA PHE A 9 1.36 14.92 -1.29
C PHE A 9 1.22 14.43 0.16
N GLN A 10 2.07 14.92 1.06
CA GLN A 10 2.09 14.55 2.48
C GLN A 10 2.11 13.02 2.68
N THR A 11 2.90 12.32 1.86
CA THR A 11 2.93 10.86 1.83
C THR A 11 3.40 10.33 3.18
N PRO A 12 2.65 9.45 3.86
CA PRO A 12 2.86 9.12 5.26
C PRO A 12 3.92 8.01 5.47
N PHE A 13 5.13 8.22 4.95
CA PHE A 13 6.24 7.27 5.10
C PHE A 13 6.68 7.11 6.56
N THR A 14 6.74 5.86 7.02
CA THR A 14 7.39 5.52 8.30
C THR A 14 8.89 5.40 8.13
N ILE A 15 9.59 4.89 9.15
CA ILE A 15 10.97 4.42 8.98
C ILE A 15 10.93 3.17 8.10
N SER A 16 11.88 3.03 7.17
CA SER A 16 11.97 1.83 6.33
C SER A 16 12.40 0.61 7.16
N ILE A 17 11.99 -0.57 6.72
CA ILE A 17 12.13 -1.81 7.50
C ILE A 17 12.70 -2.94 6.66
N GLU A 18 13.33 -3.88 7.34
CA GLU A 18 13.76 -5.19 6.83
C GLU A 18 13.38 -6.27 7.84
N ALA A 19 13.10 -7.50 7.41
CA ALA A 19 12.93 -8.61 8.35
C ALA A 19 14.24 -8.81 9.12
N ALA A 20 14.16 -9.01 10.43
CA ALA A 20 15.35 -9.28 11.24
C ALA A 20 15.98 -10.66 10.93
N LYS A 21 15.21 -11.57 10.31
CA LYS A 21 15.63 -12.94 9.98
C LYS A 21 15.02 -13.40 8.66
N GLY A 22 15.69 -14.35 8.00
CA GLY A 22 15.20 -14.98 6.79
C GLY A 22 15.39 -14.14 5.51
N VAL A 23 16.24 -13.12 5.58
CA VAL A 23 16.63 -12.27 4.45
C VAL A 23 18.15 -12.27 4.31
N THR A 24 18.64 -11.85 3.15
CA THR A 24 20.06 -11.67 2.88
C THR A 24 20.41 -10.19 2.82
N THR A 25 20.12 -9.55 1.69
CA THR A 25 20.39 -8.13 1.45
C THR A 25 19.14 -7.28 1.67
N GLY A 26 17.95 -7.87 1.63
CA GLY A 26 16.68 -7.15 1.66
C GLY A 26 16.16 -6.73 0.29
N LEU A 27 17.00 -6.74 -0.75
CA LEU A 27 16.63 -6.19 -2.06
C LEU A 27 15.80 -7.15 -2.91
N SER A 28 16.00 -8.46 -2.77
CA SER A 28 15.39 -9.47 -3.62
C SER A 28 13.86 -9.46 -3.46
N ALA A 29 13.13 -9.92 -4.48
CA ALA A 29 11.68 -10.06 -4.37
C ALA A 29 11.29 -10.99 -3.19
N ALA A 30 12.06 -12.06 -2.98
CA ALA A 30 11.84 -12.98 -1.87
C ALA A 30 12.09 -12.32 -0.50
N ASP A 31 13.17 -11.54 -0.38
CA ASP A 31 13.53 -10.84 0.86
C ASP A 31 12.46 -9.77 1.19
N ARG A 32 12.03 -9.00 0.20
CA ARG A 32 10.95 -8.01 0.34
C ARG A 32 9.65 -8.65 0.81
N VAL A 33 9.25 -9.77 0.20
CA VAL A 33 8.06 -10.52 0.61
C VAL A 33 8.22 -11.06 2.04
N GLN A 34 9.41 -11.53 2.42
CA GLN A 34 9.69 -11.98 3.78
C GLN A 34 9.54 -10.84 4.79
N THR A 35 10.06 -9.65 4.47
CA THR A 35 9.89 -8.43 5.28
C THR A 35 8.43 -8.03 5.42
N ILE A 36 7.65 -8.07 4.33
CA ILE A 36 6.21 -7.80 4.36
C ILE A 36 5.49 -8.79 5.29
N LYS A 37 5.77 -10.10 5.16
CA LYS A 37 5.18 -11.14 6.02
C LYS A 37 5.52 -10.95 7.49
N ALA A 38 6.77 -10.58 7.80
CA ALA A 38 7.20 -10.30 9.17
C ALA A 38 6.44 -9.09 9.75
N ALA A 39 6.29 -8.03 8.96
CA ALA A 39 5.60 -6.82 9.39
C ALA A 39 4.07 -7.00 9.51
N SER A 40 3.48 -7.89 8.71
CA SER A 40 2.04 -8.12 8.64
C SER A 40 1.55 -9.25 9.56
N ALA A 41 2.45 -9.94 10.26
CA ALA A 41 2.08 -11.04 11.15
C ALA A 41 1.20 -10.56 12.32
N ARG A 42 0.20 -11.36 12.70
CA ARG A 42 -0.75 -11.03 13.78
C ARG A 42 -0.08 -10.74 15.13
N ASN A 43 1.07 -11.35 15.38
CA ASN A 43 1.86 -11.20 16.59
C ASN A 43 3.22 -10.54 16.32
N ALA A 44 3.34 -9.77 15.23
CA ALA A 44 4.56 -9.05 14.89
C ALA A 44 5.04 -8.18 16.06
N LYS A 45 6.33 -8.28 16.37
CA LYS A 45 6.97 -7.51 17.43
C LYS A 45 8.00 -6.53 16.85
N PRO A 46 8.33 -5.45 17.57
CA PRO A 46 9.38 -4.54 17.14
C PRO A 46 10.71 -5.22 16.81
N GLU A 47 11.07 -6.30 17.51
CA GLU A 47 12.32 -7.07 17.30
C GLU A 47 12.34 -7.87 15.99
N ASP A 48 11.18 -8.14 15.39
CA ASP A 48 11.09 -8.91 14.14
C ASP A 48 11.53 -8.08 12.92
N LEU A 49 11.73 -6.77 13.10
CA LEU A 49 12.05 -5.82 12.05
C LEU A 49 13.30 -5.00 12.38
N ALA A 50 14.30 -5.07 11.50
CA ALA A 50 15.42 -4.15 11.49
C ALA A 50 15.02 -2.80 10.87
N ARG A 51 15.75 -1.73 11.23
CA ARG A 51 15.64 -0.38 10.63
C ARG A 51 17.05 0.19 10.41
N PRO A 52 17.36 0.81 9.25
CA PRO A 52 16.53 0.93 8.05
C PRO A 52 16.44 -0.39 7.25
N GLY A 53 15.66 -0.39 6.17
CA GLY A 53 15.59 -1.49 5.19
C GLY A 53 14.98 -1.08 3.85
N HIS A 54 14.57 -2.05 3.04
CA HIS A 54 14.12 -1.83 1.65
C HIS A 54 12.59 -1.91 1.45
N ILE A 55 11.83 -2.17 2.52
CA ILE A 55 10.37 -1.96 2.53
C ILE A 55 10.06 -0.61 3.16
N PHE A 56 9.11 0.11 2.56
CA PHE A 56 8.73 1.47 2.95
C PHE A 56 7.29 1.50 3.44
N PRO A 57 7.04 1.28 4.73
CA PRO A 57 5.67 1.27 5.22
C PRO A 57 5.03 2.66 5.15
N LEU A 58 3.75 2.66 4.83
CA LEU A 58 2.90 3.84 4.76
C LEU A 58 1.80 3.71 5.81
N ARG A 59 1.53 4.78 6.56
CA ARG A 59 0.45 4.79 7.54
C ARG A 59 -0.78 5.49 6.98
N ALA A 60 -1.80 4.73 6.61
CA ALA A 60 -3.09 5.28 6.20
C ALA A 60 -3.77 6.08 7.32
N ARG A 61 -4.58 7.07 6.93
CA ARG A 61 -5.45 7.79 7.87
C ARG A 61 -6.68 6.95 8.25
N LYS A 62 -7.19 7.13 9.47
CA LYS A 62 -8.30 6.33 10.01
C LYS A 62 -9.60 6.42 9.18
N GLY A 63 -9.89 7.59 8.58
CA GLY A 63 -11.08 7.77 7.75
C GLY A 63 -10.97 7.20 6.34
N GLY A 64 -9.83 6.61 5.95
CA GLY A 64 -9.62 6.07 4.62
C GLY A 64 -9.74 7.16 3.54
N VAL A 65 -10.25 6.78 2.37
CA VAL A 65 -10.36 7.69 1.22
C VAL A 65 -11.30 8.86 1.49
N LEU A 66 -12.22 8.76 2.45
CA LEU A 66 -13.10 9.87 2.84
C LEU A 66 -12.37 10.97 3.62
N GLN A 67 -11.19 10.68 4.16
CA GLN A 67 -10.34 11.64 4.86
C GLN A 67 -9.11 12.08 4.03
N ARG A 68 -8.58 11.19 3.19
CA ARG A 68 -7.49 11.48 2.26
C ARG A 68 -7.64 10.63 1.01
N ASN A 69 -7.98 11.27 -0.10
CA ASN A 69 -8.26 10.65 -1.39
C ASN A 69 -6.95 10.23 -2.07
N CYS A 70 -6.28 9.18 -1.58
CA CYS A 70 -4.98 8.73 -2.09
C CYS A 70 -4.85 7.20 -2.06
N HIS A 71 -3.86 6.68 -2.80
CA HIS A 71 -3.61 5.23 -2.91
C HIS A 71 -3.33 4.52 -1.59
N THR A 72 -2.68 5.19 -0.62
CA THR A 72 -2.43 4.61 0.70
C THR A 72 -3.74 4.24 1.38
N GLU A 73 -4.67 5.19 1.44
CA GLU A 73 -6.00 4.97 2.03
C GLU A 73 -6.85 4.03 1.19
N GLY A 74 -6.88 4.21 -0.13
CA GLY A 74 -7.66 3.34 -1.03
C GLY A 74 -7.26 1.88 -0.94
N SER A 75 -5.97 1.59 -0.76
CA SER A 75 -5.49 0.21 -0.59
C SER A 75 -6.00 -0.43 0.70
N ILE A 76 -6.05 0.32 1.80
CA ILE A 76 -6.58 -0.17 3.08
C ILE A 76 -8.11 -0.34 3.01
N ASP A 77 -8.80 0.62 2.42
CA ASP A 77 -10.26 0.57 2.27
C ASP A 77 -10.69 -0.63 1.43
N LEU A 78 -9.97 -0.97 0.35
CA LEU A 78 -10.23 -2.18 -0.44
C LEU A 78 -10.09 -3.47 0.38
N MET A 79 -9.07 -3.57 1.24
CA MET A 79 -8.91 -4.73 2.12
C MET A 79 -10.07 -4.87 3.10
N LEU A 80 -10.49 -3.76 3.71
CA LEU A 80 -11.61 -3.73 4.65
C LEU A 80 -12.95 -4.04 3.97
N LEU A 81 -13.20 -3.48 2.78
CA LEU A 81 -14.38 -3.80 1.97
C LEU A 81 -14.43 -5.30 1.60
N ALA A 82 -13.28 -5.92 1.38
CA ALA A 82 -13.13 -7.36 1.13
C ALA A 82 -13.23 -8.23 2.40
N GLY A 83 -13.35 -7.64 3.60
CA GLY A 83 -13.38 -8.38 4.88
C GLY A 83 -12.03 -8.94 5.31
N LEU A 84 -10.92 -8.37 4.83
CA LEU A 84 -9.56 -8.74 5.17
C LEU A 84 -8.95 -7.78 6.20
N GLU A 85 -7.79 -8.16 6.75
CA GLU A 85 -7.02 -7.30 7.64
C GLU A 85 -6.57 -6.03 6.89
N PRO A 86 -6.50 -4.86 7.55
CA PRO A 86 -6.15 -3.57 6.93
C PRO A 86 -4.65 -3.47 6.62
N GLN A 87 -4.17 -4.30 5.69
CA GLN A 87 -2.78 -4.42 5.29
C GLN A 87 -2.71 -4.64 3.78
N ALA A 88 -1.95 -3.80 3.07
CA ALA A 88 -1.83 -3.88 1.62
C ALA A 88 -0.41 -3.57 1.16
N VAL A 89 -0.07 -4.07 -0.03
CA VAL A 89 1.16 -3.75 -0.74
C VAL A 89 0.77 -3.03 -2.03
N LEU A 90 1.43 -1.91 -2.32
CA LEU A 90 1.21 -1.12 -3.52
C LEU A 90 2.55 -0.73 -4.14
N CYS A 91 2.54 -0.49 -5.45
CA CYS A 91 3.66 0.04 -6.21
C CYS A 91 3.10 0.78 -7.43
N GLU A 92 3.68 1.93 -7.74
CA GLU A 92 3.29 2.69 -8.91
C GLU A 92 3.72 2.00 -10.21
N LEU A 93 2.85 2.03 -11.22
CA LEU A 93 3.15 1.46 -12.52
C LEU A 93 3.95 2.45 -13.37
N MET A 94 5.10 1.98 -13.87
CA MET A 94 5.99 2.74 -14.76
C MET A 94 6.09 2.02 -16.12
N ASN A 95 6.23 2.79 -17.18
CA ASN A 95 6.58 2.28 -18.50
C ASN A 95 8.08 1.94 -18.54
N ASP A 96 8.49 1.13 -19.53
CA ASP A 96 9.89 0.72 -19.71
C ASP A 96 10.86 1.89 -19.95
N ASP A 97 10.36 3.02 -20.45
CA ASP A 97 11.13 4.25 -20.64
C ASP A 97 11.32 5.08 -19.35
N GLY A 98 10.79 4.59 -18.22
CA GLY A 98 10.86 5.24 -16.92
C GLY A 98 9.78 6.31 -16.68
N SER A 99 8.88 6.56 -17.64
CA SER A 99 7.73 7.44 -17.44
C SER A 99 6.63 6.76 -16.62
N MET A 100 5.81 7.56 -15.93
CA MET A 100 4.64 7.03 -15.21
C MET A 100 3.56 6.56 -16.19
N ALA A 101 3.02 5.36 -15.98
CA ALA A 101 1.94 4.84 -16.81
C ALA A 101 0.67 5.71 -16.67
N ARG A 102 0.02 6.01 -17.80
CA ARG A 102 -1.25 6.75 -17.87
C ARG A 102 -2.42 5.78 -18.04
N LEU A 103 -3.64 6.26 -17.87
CA LEU A 103 -4.85 5.44 -17.86
C LEU A 103 -4.96 4.42 -19.01
N PRO A 104 -4.69 4.75 -20.30
CA PRO A 104 -4.74 3.74 -21.36
C PRO A 104 -3.73 2.60 -21.17
N GLN A 105 -2.53 2.91 -20.69
CA GLN A 105 -1.48 1.93 -20.40
C GLN A 105 -1.84 1.07 -19.18
N ILE A 106 -2.40 1.68 -18.13
CA ILE A 106 -2.89 0.97 -16.94
C ILE A 106 -4.00 -0.01 -17.30
N ILE A 107 -4.97 0.41 -18.12
CA ILE A 107 -6.05 -0.46 -18.61
C ILE A 107 -5.47 -1.64 -19.42
N HIS A 108 -4.54 -1.36 -20.33
CA HIS A 108 -3.89 -2.41 -21.10
C HIS A 108 -3.14 -3.41 -20.20
N PHE A 109 -2.34 -2.91 -19.26
CA PHE A 109 -1.64 -3.74 -18.27
C PHE A 109 -2.62 -4.59 -17.45
N GLY A 110 -3.73 -3.99 -17.01
CA GLY A 110 -4.78 -4.69 -16.27
C GLY A 110 -5.39 -5.85 -17.09
N ILE A 111 -5.69 -5.62 -18.36
CA ILE A 111 -6.22 -6.68 -19.26
C ILE A 111 -5.21 -7.81 -19.44
N VAL A 112 -3.95 -7.48 -19.74
CA VAL A 112 -2.88 -8.47 -19.99
C VAL A 112 -2.65 -9.36 -18.77
N HIS A 113 -2.75 -8.81 -17.56
CA HIS A 113 -2.48 -9.52 -16.31
C HIS A 113 -3.74 -10.00 -15.57
N GLY A 114 -4.94 -9.79 -16.13
CA GLY A 114 -6.20 -10.18 -15.50
C GLY A 114 -6.50 -9.42 -14.20
N LEU A 115 -6.10 -8.16 -14.11
CA LEU A 115 -6.29 -7.29 -12.95
C LEU A 115 -7.46 -6.34 -13.16
N THR A 116 -8.26 -6.14 -12.11
CA THR A 116 -9.29 -5.11 -12.07
C THR A 116 -8.65 -3.73 -11.97
N VAL A 117 -9.12 -2.79 -12.78
CA VAL A 117 -8.72 -1.38 -12.73
C VAL A 117 -9.89 -0.56 -12.17
N LEU A 118 -9.60 0.27 -11.19
CA LEU A 118 -10.56 1.19 -10.56
C LEU A 118 -9.85 2.47 -10.11
N SER A 119 -10.62 3.51 -9.88
CA SER A 119 -10.16 4.82 -9.42
C SER A 119 -10.40 5.01 -7.92
N ILE A 120 -9.73 6.01 -7.32
CA ILE A 120 -10.05 6.41 -5.93
C ILE A 120 -11.47 6.96 -5.86
N GLU A 121 -11.94 7.65 -6.90
CA GLU A 121 -13.32 8.11 -6.99
C GLU A 121 -14.33 6.96 -6.93
N ASP A 122 -14.03 5.81 -7.54
CA ASP A 122 -14.90 4.63 -7.46
C ASP A 122 -15.02 4.10 -6.02
N ILE A 123 -13.92 4.07 -5.27
CA ILE A 123 -13.92 3.65 -3.85
C ILE A 123 -14.71 4.66 -3.01
N ILE A 124 -14.51 5.96 -3.22
CA ILE A 124 -15.24 7.02 -2.52
C ILE A 124 -16.74 6.89 -2.78
N PHE A 125 -17.12 6.71 -4.05
CA PHE A 125 -18.52 6.52 -4.44
C PHE A 125 -19.11 5.29 -3.76
N TYR A 126 -18.41 4.15 -3.81
CA TYR A 126 -18.87 2.91 -3.20
C TYR A 126 -19.09 3.05 -1.70
N ARG A 127 -18.12 3.62 -0.98
CA ARG A 127 -18.22 3.83 0.48
C ARG A 127 -19.29 4.84 0.86
N SER A 128 -19.53 5.86 0.04
CA SER A 128 -20.48 6.93 0.36
C SER A 128 -21.93 6.58 0.04
N PHE A 129 -22.16 5.76 -0.99
CA PHE A 129 -23.49 5.57 -1.58
C PHE A 129 -23.93 4.13 -1.75
N VAL A 130 -23.02 3.15 -1.60
CA VAL A 130 -23.34 1.73 -1.80
C VAL A 130 -23.22 0.94 -0.50
N CYS A 131 -22.03 0.91 0.11
CA CYS A 131 -21.77 0.20 1.35
C CYS A 131 -20.45 0.66 1.98
N ASP A 132 -20.47 1.06 3.25
CA ASP A 132 -19.25 1.25 4.04
C ASP A 132 -18.98 0.04 4.93
N TYR A 133 -17.70 -0.28 5.16
CA TYR A 133 -17.30 -1.34 6.08
C TYR A 133 -17.56 -0.95 7.54
N THR A 134 -17.88 0.32 7.83
CA THR A 134 -18.32 0.77 9.16
C THR A 134 -19.78 0.45 9.47
N ASP A 135 -20.57 0.07 8.46
CA ASP A 135 -21.98 -0.30 8.63
C ASP A 135 -22.14 -1.76 9.13
N LYS A 136 -21.04 -2.50 9.25
CA LYS A 136 -20.97 -3.89 9.72
C LYS A 136 -20.44 -3.95 11.15
#